data_AF-A0AAD8N6R5-F1
#
_entry.id   AF-A0AAD8N6R5-F1
#
_cell.length_a   1.000
_cell.length_b   1.000
_cell.length_c   1.000
_cell.angle_alpha   90.00
_cell.angle_beta   90.00
_cell.angle_gamma   90.00
#
_symmetry.space_group_name_H-M   'P 1'
#
loop_
_entity.id
_entity.type
_entity.pdbx_description
1 polymer ?
#
loop_
_entity_poly.entity_id
_entity_poly.type
_entity_poly.pdbx_seq_one_letter_code
_entity_poly.pdbx_strand_id
1 'polypeptide(L)'
;MDDSNMQYVTSTSFLLVTYAKYLTTSQKVVNCGGSIVTPRKLRTLAKQQVDYLLGDNPLKMSYMVGYGPRYPQRIHHRGSSLPSIASHPSKIQCTAGFTVMKSQSPNPNILIGAVVGGPDGKDRFQINGQITSNMNQQLI
;
A
#
# COMPACT_ATOMS: atom_id res chain seq x y z
N MET A 1 16.08 -7.90 7.97
CA MET A 1 15.48 -6.79 7.22
C MET A 1 14.62 -7.44 6.16
N ASP A 2 13.41 -7.87 6.51
CA ASP A 2 12.43 -8.35 5.53
C ASP A 2 11.53 -7.16 5.20
N ASP A 3 11.99 -6.34 4.25
CA ASP A 3 11.22 -5.20 3.76
C ASP A 3 10.17 -5.70 2.76
N SER A 4 9.12 -6.32 3.29
CA SER A 4 7.89 -6.57 2.55
C SER A 4 7.18 -5.24 2.32
N ASN A 5 7.38 -4.65 1.14
CA ASN A 5 6.79 -3.37 0.77
C ASN A 5 5.80 -3.58 -0.40
N MET A 6 4.59 -3.02 -0.25
CA MET A 6 3.54 -3.03 -1.27
C MET A 6 3.98 -2.44 -2.62
N GLN A 7 5.06 -1.65 -2.68
CA GLN A 7 5.63 -1.14 -3.93
C GLN A 7 6.13 -2.28 -4.83
N TYR A 8 6.80 -3.27 -4.23
CA TYR A 8 7.28 -4.44 -4.96
C TYR A 8 6.11 -5.31 -5.39
N VAL A 9 5.10 -5.45 -4.52
CA VAL A 9 3.89 -6.21 -4.78
C VAL A 9 3.13 -5.63 -5.97
N THR A 10 2.88 -4.33 -5.99
CA THR A 10 2.15 -3.64 -7.08
C THR A 10 2.93 -3.69 -8.40
N SER A 11 4.23 -3.37 -8.37
CA SER A 11 5.10 -3.40 -9.55
C SER A 11 5.23 -4.81 -10.13
N THR A 12 5.44 -5.83 -9.29
CA THR A 12 5.53 -7.22 -9.74
C THR A 12 4.19 -7.71 -10.29
N SER A 13 3.07 -7.37 -9.63
CA SER A 13 1.73 -7.73 -10.11
C SER A 13 1.46 -7.13 -11.50
N PHE A 14 1.86 -5.88 -11.72
CA PHE A 14 1.75 -5.25 -13.04
C PHE A 14 2.60 -5.97 -14.10
N LEU A 15 3.85 -6.33 -13.78
CA LEU A 15 4.70 -7.11 -14.68
C LEU A 15 4.11 -8.48 -15.01
N LEU A 16 3.58 -9.20 -14.01
CA LEU A 16 2.93 -10.50 -14.21
C LEU A 16 1.73 -10.40 -15.15
N VAL A 17 0.86 -9.39 -14.98
CA VAL A 17 -0.29 -9.18 -15.86
C VAL A 17 0.15 -8.79 -17.27
N THR A 18 1.16 -7.92 -17.40
CA THR A 18 1.73 -7.50 -18.68
C THR A 18 2.32 -8.69 -19.43
N TYR A 19 3.08 -9.54 -18.75
CA TYR A 19 3.68 -10.72 -19.34
C TYR A 19 2.62 -11.79 -19.68
N ALA A 20 1.60 -11.95 -18.84
CA ALA A 20 0.46 -12.81 -19.16
C ALA A 20 -0.26 -12.35 -20.43
N LYS A 21 -0.42 -11.03 -20.64
CA LYS A 21 -0.98 -10.48 -21.88
C LYS A 21 -0.11 -10.86 -23.08
N TYR A 22 1.20 -10.67 -22.98
CA TYR A 22 2.15 -11.06 -24.04
C TYR A 22 2.04 -12.56 -24.40
N LEU A 23 2.05 -13.45 -23.40
CA LEU A 23 1.94 -14.89 -23.62
C LEU A 23 0.59 -15.28 -24.25
N THR A 24 -0.50 -14.60 -23.86
CA THR A 24 -1.82 -14.81 -24.47
C THR A 24 -1.80 -14.45 -25.95
N THR A 25 -1.27 -13.27 -26.29
CA THR A 25 -1.23 -12.76 -27.67
C THR A 25 -0.29 -13.58 -28.56
N SER A 26 0.82 -14.09 -28.01
CA SER A 26 1.77 -14.93 -28.74
C SER A 26 1.40 -16.42 -28.75
N GLN A 27 0.29 -16.81 -28.09
CA GLN A 27 -0.14 -18.20 -27.93
C GLN A 27 0.95 -19.11 -27.32
N LYS A 28 1.72 -18.56 -26.37
CA LYS A 28 2.85 -19.24 -25.72
C LYS A 28 2.58 -19.54 -24.24
N VAL A 29 3.34 -20.50 -23.73
CA VAL A 29 3.50 -20.78 -22.29
C VAL A 29 5.00 -20.78 -21.97
N VAL A 30 5.34 -20.64 -20.70
CA VAL A 30 6.75 -20.70 -20.25
C VAL A 30 7.01 -22.04 -19.57
N ASN A 31 8.11 -22.69 -19.93
CA ASN A 31 8.59 -23.88 -19.24
C ASN A 31 9.73 -23.48 -18.30
N CYS A 32 9.53 -23.68 -17.00
CA CYS A 32 10.49 -23.41 -15.95
C CYS A 32 10.98 -24.75 -15.36
N GLY A 33 11.93 -25.40 -16.04
CA GLY A 33 12.64 -26.58 -15.50
C GLY A 33 11.74 -27.71 -15.01
N GLY A 34 10.64 -27.99 -15.72
CA GLY A 34 9.66 -29.04 -15.35
C GLY A 34 8.30 -28.52 -14.90
N SER A 35 8.13 -27.20 -14.76
CA SER A 35 6.84 -26.57 -14.49
C SER A 35 6.37 -25.70 -15.66
N ILE A 36 5.12 -25.89 -16.11
CA ILE A 36 4.49 -25.01 -17.11
C ILE A 36 3.82 -23.83 -16.40
N VAL A 37 4.19 -22.61 -16.80
CA VAL A 37 3.57 -21.37 -16.36
C VAL A 37 2.69 -20.83 -17.48
N THR A 38 1.39 -20.80 -17.23
CA THR A 38 0.39 -20.31 -18.17
C THR A 38 0.05 -18.83 -17.93
N PRO A 39 -0.47 -18.11 -18.95
CA PRO A 39 -1.00 -16.75 -18.75
C PRO A 39 -2.01 -16.66 -17.60
N ARG A 40 -2.88 -17.68 -17.48
CA ARG A 40 -3.88 -17.76 -16.42
C ARG A 40 -3.24 -17.85 -15.03
N LYS A 41 -2.16 -18.64 -14.88
CA LYS A 41 -1.42 -18.77 -13.61
C LYS A 41 -0.84 -17.42 -13.18
N LEU A 42 -0.23 -16.69 -14.11
CA LEU A 42 0.33 -15.35 -13.85
C LEU A 42 -0.75 -14.33 -13.44
N ARG A 43 -1.88 -14.27 -14.16
CA ARG A 43 -3.00 -13.38 -13.82
C ARG A 43 -3.60 -13.72 -12.45
N THR A 44 -3.73 -15.01 -12.14
CA THR A 44 -4.26 -15.46 -10.85
C THR A 44 -3.34 -15.03 -9.71
N LEU A 45 -2.03 -15.21 -9.87
CA LEU A 45 -1.06 -14.77 -8.87
C LEU A 45 -1.09 -13.25 -8.66
N ALA A 46 -1.09 -12.47 -9.74
CA ALA A 46 -1.19 -11.01 -9.65
C ALA A 46 -2.50 -10.55 -9.00
N LYS A 47 -3.62 -11.22 -9.33
CA LYS A 47 -4.92 -10.93 -8.69
C LYS A 47 -4.87 -11.22 -7.19
N GLN A 48 -4.31 -12.33 -6.75
CA GLN A 48 -4.17 -12.64 -5.32
C GLN A 48 -3.41 -11.55 -4.56
N GLN A 49 -2.34 -11.02 -5.15
CA GLN A 49 -1.56 -9.93 -4.56
C GLN A 49 -2.37 -8.62 -4.44
N VAL A 50 -3.13 -8.27 -5.47
CA VAL A 50 -4.01 -7.09 -5.46
C VAL A 50 -5.18 -7.28 -4.49
N ASP A 51 -5.79 -8.46 -4.44
CA ASP A 51 -6.88 -8.77 -3.51
C ASP A 51 -6.39 -8.66 -2.05
N TYR A 52 -5.19 -9.19 -1.75
CA TYR A 52 -4.54 -9.02 -0.44
C TYR A 52 -4.34 -7.55 -0.10
N LEU A 53 -3.83 -6.74 -1.05
CA LEU A 53 -3.64 -5.30 -0.88
C LEU A 53 -4.96 -4.59 -0.54
N LEU A 54 -6.05 -5.00 -1.19
CA LEU A 54 -7.36 -4.35 -1.08
C LEU A 54 -8.23 -4.86 0.08
N GLY A 55 -7.83 -5.91 0.78
CA GLY A 55 -8.49 -6.33 2.01
C GLY A 55 -8.60 -7.84 2.23
N ASP A 56 -8.19 -8.68 1.28
CA ASP A 56 -8.13 -10.13 1.50
C ASP A 56 -6.84 -10.54 2.21
N ASN A 57 -6.68 -10.01 3.42
CA ASN A 57 -5.57 -10.26 4.32
C ASN A 57 -6.10 -10.58 5.74
N PRO A 58 -5.26 -11.07 6.65
CA PRO A 58 -5.70 -11.44 8.01
C PRO A 58 -6.38 -10.31 8.78
N LEU A 59 -6.03 -9.05 8.50
CA LEU A 59 -6.60 -7.88 9.17
C LEU A 59 -7.94 -7.43 8.57
N LYS A 60 -8.34 -8.00 7.41
CA LYS A 60 -9.56 -7.61 6.65
C LYS A 60 -9.65 -6.09 6.49
N MET A 61 -8.53 -5.50 6.05
CA MET A 61 -8.32 -4.06 5.93
C MET A 61 -7.60 -3.77 4.61
N SER A 62 -8.02 -2.72 3.89
CA SER A 62 -7.31 -2.26 2.70
C SER A 62 -6.03 -1.52 3.07
N TYR A 63 -4.94 -1.79 2.36
CA TYR A 63 -3.73 -0.97 2.38
C TYR A 63 -3.79 0.19 1.37
N MET A 64 -4.92 0.34 0.65
CA MET A 64 -5.23 1.53 -0.13
C MET A 64 -6.12 2.47 0.68
N VAL A 65 -5.65 3.68 0.92
CA VAL A 65 -6.37 4.69 1.70
C VAL A 65 -7.68 5.06 1.00
N GLY A 66 -8.78 5.06 1.75
CA GLY A 66 -10.11 5.40 1.24
C GLY A 66 -10.81 4.27 0.47
N TYR A 67 -10.24 3.06 0.42
CA TYR A 67 -10.87 1.90 -0.21
C TYR A 67 -11.39 0.90 0.83
N GLY A 68 -12.63 0.44 0.65
CA GLY A 68 -13.26 -0.53 1.53
C GLY A 68 -13.63 0.02 2.91
N PRO A 69 -14.17 -0.83 3.80
CA PRO A 69 -14.72 -0.39 5.09
C PRO A 69 -13.65 -0.07 6.15
N ARG A 70 -12.41 -0.54 5.96
CA ARG A 70 -11.30 -0.36 6.91
C ARG A 70 -10.02 -0.09 6.11
N TYR A 71 -9.33 1.01 6.44
CA TYR A 71 -8.06 1.42 5.83
C TYR A 71 -7.24 2.29 6.80
N PRO A 72 -5.91 2.45 6.59
CA PRO A 72 -5.08 3.33 7.41
C PRO A 72 -5.55 4.79 7.35
N GLN A 73 -5.87 5.36 8.51
CA GLN A 73 -6.29 6.75 8.62
C GLN A 73 -5.14 7.69 9.02
N ARG A 74 -4.00 7.12 9.44
CA ARG A 74 -2.78 7.85 9.76
C ARG A 74 -1.64 7.34 8.90
N ILE A 75 -1.23 8.15 7.95
CA ILE A 75 -0.16 7.85 7.00
C ILE A 75 0.95 8.87 7.11
N HIS A 76 2.18 8.46 6.80
CA HIS A 76 3.33 9.36 6.83
C HIS A 76 3.34 10.26 5.58
N HIS A 77 2.42 11.23 5.55
CA HIS A 77 2.27 12.17 4.44
C HIS A 77 1.99 13.57 4.95
N ARG A 78 2.90 14.50 4.63
CA ARG A 78 2.86 15.88 5.15
C ARG A 78 1.56 16.60 4.79
N GLY A 79 1.15 16.56 3.53
CA GLY A 79 -0.08 17.24 3.08
C GLY A 79 -1.36 16.64 3.65
N SER A 80 -1.34 15.35 3.99
CA SER A 80 -2.48 14.66 4.61
C SER A 80 -2.56 14.98 6.11
N SER A 81 -1.40 15.08 6.78
CA SER A 81 -1.30 15.26 8.23
C SER A 81 -1.60 16.68 8.69
N LEU A 82 -1.33 17.71 7.87
CA LEU A 82 -1.56 19.11 8.25
C LEU A 82 -3.02 19.52 8.00
N PRO A 83 -3.63 20.36 8.86
CA PRO A 83 -4.96 20.90 8.58
C PRO A 83 -4.93 21.75 7.30
N SER A 84 -6.04 21.75 6.56
CA SER A 84 -6.18 22.55 5.34
C SER A 84 -6.26 24.04 5.69
N ILE A 85 -5.95 24.91 4.71
CA ILE A 85 -6.07 26.36 4.87
C ILE A 85 -7.50 26.82 5.21
N ALA A 86 -8.52 26.06 4.78
CA ALA A 86 -9.91 26.33 5.11
C ALA A 86 -10.20 26.12 6.61
N SER A 87 -9.58 25.10 7.22
CA SER A 87 -9.72 24.79 8.65
C SER A 87 -8.72 25.55 9.54
N HIS A 88 -7.58 25.97 8.99
CA HIS A 88 -6.52 26.67 9.71
C HIS A 88 -5.87 27.73 8.80
N PRO A 89 -6.46 28.93 8.67
CA PRO A 89 -5.99 29.96 7.74
C PRO A 89 -4.63 30.57 8.09
N SER A 90 -4.21 30.47 9.36
CA SER A 90 -2.93 30.96 9.84
C SER A 90 -1.76 30.11 9.35
N LYS A 91 -0.62 30.75 9.10
CA LYS A 91 0.61 30.04 8.71
C LYS A 91 1.07 29.10 9.83
N ILE A 92 1.31 27.85 9.49
CA ILE A 92 1.87 26.85 10.39
C ILE A 92 3.40 26.93 10.32
N GLN A 93 4.06 27.21 11.44
CA GLN A 93 5.51 27.24 11.53
C GLN A 93 6.11 25.83 11.40
N CYS A 94 7.35 25.73 10.90
CA CYS A 94 8.00 24.44 10.60
C CYS A 94 7.99 23.48 11.81
N THR A 95 8.36 23.96 12.99
CA THR A 95 8.37 23.18 14.24
C THR A 95 6.98 22.74 14.69
N ALA A 96 5.99 23.63 14.57
CA ALA A 96 4.59 23.32 14.87
C ALA A 96 4.03 22.23 13.94
N GLY A 97 4.39 22.25 12.65
CA GLY A 97 3.98 21.23 11.68
C GLY A 97 4.47 19.83 12.02
N PHE A 98 5.65 19.68 12.63
CA PHE A 98 6.14 18.39 13.09
C PHE A 98 5.34 17.83 14.27
N THR A 99 4.75 18.69 15.10
CA THR A 99 3.91 18.25 16.24
C THR A 99 2.65 17.57 15.72
N VAL A 100 2.01 18.16 14.69
CA VAL A 100 0.84 17.59 14.03
C VAL A 100 1.18 16.26 13.35
N MET A 101 2.32 16.20 12.65
CA MET A 101 2.80 14.98 11.98
C MET A 101 3.13 13.83 12.95
N LYS A 102 3.53 14.15 14.20
CA LYS A 102 3.82 13.17 15.25
C LYS A 102 2.58 12.77 16.07
N SER A 103 1.43 13.40 15.82
CA SER A 103 0.18 13.09 16.50
C SER A 103 -0.23 11.63 16.28
N GLN A 104 -0.99 11.11 17.23
CA GLN A 104 -1.65 9.80 17.13
C GLN A 104 -3.05 9.90 16.50
N SER A 105 -3.53 11.13 16.27
CA SER A 105 -4.81 11.38 15.60
C SER A 105 -4.76 10.94 14.13
N PRO A 106 -5.91 10.55 13.56
CA PRO A 106 -6.06 10.43 12.11
C PRO A 106 -5.61 11.70 11.38
N ASN A 107 -5.13 11.52 10.15
CA ASN A 107 -4.76 12.64 9.31
C ASN A 107 -6.03 13.44 8.93
N PRO A 108 -6.03 14.79 9.05
CA PRO A 108 -7.20 15.62 8.76
C PRO A 108 -7.65 15.58 7.29
N ASN A 109 -6.72 15.35 6.36
CA ASN A 109 -7.07 15.18 4.94
C ASN A 109 -6.84 13.73 4.52
N ILE A 110 -7.89 13.03 4.12
CA ILE A 110 -7.80 11.64 3.65
C ILE A 110 -7.14 11.63 2.26
N LEU A 111 -5.99 10.97 2.14
CA LEU A 111 -5.28 10.84 0.87
C LEU A 111 -5.81 9.63 0.07
N ILE A 112 -7.00 9.79 -0.50
CA ILE A 112 -7.70 8.72 -1.22
C ILE A 112 -6.82 8.16 -2.35
N GLY A 113 -6.75 6.83 -2.45
CA GLY A 113 -6.03 6.10 -3.49
C GLY A 113 -4.56 5.84 -3.19
N ALA A 114 -4.00 6.43 -2.14
CA ALA A 114 -2.62 6.16 -1.77
C ALA A 114 -2.45 4.73 -1.24
N VAL A 115 -1.41 4.04 -1.70
CA VAL A 115 -1.03 2.71 -1.22
C VAL A 115 0.07 2.88 -0.17
N VAL A 116 -0.16 2.35 1.03
CA VAL A 116 0.85 2.36 2.10
C VAL A 116 1.84 1.21 1.95
N GLY A 117 3.02 1.34 2.58
CA GLY A 117 4.05 0.29 2.57
C GLY A 117 3.57 -1.11 2.94
N GLY A 118 2.54 -1.22 3.79
CA GLY A 118 1.88 -2.49 4.12
C GLY A 118 2.46 -3.17 5.36
N PRO A 119 2.06 -4.43 5.61
CA PRO A 119 2.44 -5.17 6.81
C PRO A 119 3.90 -5.63 6.77
N ASP A 120 4.43 -6.03 7.92
CA ASP A 120 5.70 -6.78 7.96
C ASP A 120 5.55 -8.21 7.43
N GLY A 121 6.66 -8.95 7.34
CA GLY A 121 6.66 -10.35 6.88
C GLY A 121 5.89 -11.35 7.76
N LYS A 122 5.26 -10.90 8.85
CA LYS A 122 4.37 -11.70 9.71
C LYS A 122 2.91 -11.19 9.65
N ASP A 123 2.55 -10.46 8.60
CA ASP A 123 1.24 -9.85 8.39
C ASP A 123 0.85 -8.84 9.49
N ARG A 124 1.82 -8.30 10.25
CA ARG A 124 1.54 -7.32 11.31
C ARG A 124 1.57 -5.92 10.72
N PHE A 125 0.51 -5.14 10.97
CA PHE A 125 0.40 -3.75 10.55
C PHE A 125 -0.12 -2.87 11.68
N GLN A 126 0.49 -1.70 11.87
CA GLN A 126 0.06 -0.73 12.87
C GLN A 126 -0.97 0.24 12.29
N ILE A 127 -2.19 0.22 12.82
CA ILE A 127 -3.31 1.02 12.30
C ILE A 127 -3.33 2.44 12.90
N ASN A 128 -2.82 2.61 14.13
CA ASN A 128 -2.93 3.86 14.90
C ASN A 128 -1.60 4.50 15.34
N GLY A 129 -0.46 4.02 14.85
CA GLY A 129 0.78 4.81 14.94
C GLY A 129 1.59 4.80 16.23
N GLN A 130 1.42 3.79 17.09
CA GLN A 130 2.30 3.62 18.24
C GLN A 130 3.73 3.29 17.80
N ILE A 131 4.67 4.13 18.23
CA ILE A 131 6.07 4.15 17.84
C ILE A 131 6.74 2.79 18.11
N THR A 132 7.12 2.12 17.03
CA THR A 132 8.48 1.59 16.91
C THR A 132 9.07 2.16 15.64
N SER A 133 10.26 2.72 15.77
CA SER A 133 11.02 3.56 14.85
C SER A 133 11.38 3.01 13.47
N ASN A 134 10.60 2.10 12.86
CA ASN A 134 10.90 1.50 11.56
C ASN A 134 9.72 1.56 10.57
N MET A 135 9.76 2.56 9.71
CA MET A 135 9.65 2.48 8.24
C MET A 135 8.43 1.86 7.51
N ASN A 136 7.30 1.48 8.12
CA ASN A 136 6.24 0.78 7.32
C ASN A 136 4.97 1.58 6.95
N GLN A 137 4.93 2.89 7.22
CA GLN A 137 3.82 3.78 6.79
C GLN A 137 4.23 4.79 5.72
N GLN A 138 5.36 4.56 5.04
CA GLN A 138 5.70 5.36 3.85
C GLN A 138 4.65 5.13 2.77
N LEU A 139 4.27 6.23 2.13
CA LEU A 139 3.47 6.17 0.91
C LEU A 139 4.36 5.75 -0.25
N ILE A 140 3.75 5.01 -1.18
CA ILE A 140 4.35 4.61 -2.45
C ILE A 140 3.76 5.48 -3.56
#